data_AF-U2NZZ5-F1
#
_entry.id   AF-U2NZZ5-F1
#
_cell.length_a   1.000
_cell.length_b   1.000
_cell.length_c   1.000
_cell.angle_alpha   90.00
_cell.angle_beta   90.00
_cell.angle_gamma   90.00
#
_symmetry.space_group_name_H-M   'P 1'
#
loop_
_entity.id
_entity.type
_entity.pdbx_description
1 polymer ?
#
loop_
_entity_poly.entity_id
_entity_poly.type
_entity_poly.pdbx_seq_one_letter_code
_entity_poly.pdbx_strand_id
1 'polypeptide(L)'
;GLAANENGWFKVTNGKVDFDYIGLAANENGWFKVTNGKVDFDYMGLAANENGWFKVTNGKVDFDYTGLAANENGWFKVTNGKVDFDYTGLAANENGWFKVANGKVDFDYTGTAANEYGVWNVVNGKVVF
;
A
#
# COMPACT_ATOMS: atom_id res chain seq x y z
N GLY A 1 19.61 -8.10 -5.92
CA GLY A 1 18.64 -7.13 -6.45
C GLY A 1 17.86 -7.78 -7.57
N LEU A 2 17.31 -6.99 -8.48
CA LEU A 2 16.67 -7.50 -9.70
C LEU A 2 17.67 -7.60 -10.84
N ALA A 3 17.49 -8.59 -11.72
CA ALA A 3 18.23 -8.72 -12.98
C ALA A 3 17.25 -9.06 -14.12
N ALA A 4 17.55 -8.61 -15.34
CA ALA A 4 16.69 -8.79 -16.50
C ALA A 4 17.22 -9.84 -17.48
N ASN A 5 16.30 -10.50 -18.19
CA ASN A 5 16.54 -11.22 -19.44
C ASN A 5 15.36 -10.99 -20.41
N GLU A 6 15.31 -11.72 -21.52
CA GLU A 6 14.24 -11.62 -22.52
C GLU A 6 12.83 -11.94 -21.98
N ASN A 7 12.72 -12.59 -20.82
CA ASN A 7 11.47 -13.00 -20.19
C ASN A 7 11.01 -12.04 -19.07
N GLY A 8 11.79 -11.00 -18.75
CA GLY A 8 11.47 -9.96 -17.78
C GLY A 8 12.52 -9.78 -16.68
N TRP A 9 12.09 -9.22 -15.55
CA TRP A 9 12.94 -8.95 -14.39
C TRP A 9 12.71 -9.98 -13.28
N PHE A 10 13.80 -10.45 -12.69
CA PHE A 10 13.79 -11.52 -11.69
C PHE A 10 14.58 -11.15 -10.44
N LYS A 11 14.10 -11.58 -9.28
CA LYS A 11 14.85 -11.51 -8.03
C LYS A 11 16.01 -12.48 -8.09
N VAL A 12 17.22 -11.97 -7.88
CA VAL A 12 18.43 -12.77 -7.74
C VAL A 12 18.92 -12.72 -6.30
N THR A 13 19.21 -13.90 -5.75
CA THR A 13 19.79 -14.12 -4.43
C THR A 13 20.94 -15.13 -4.61
N ASN A 14 22.13 -14.81 -4.11
CA ASN A 14 23.32 -15.68 -4.19
C ASN A 14 23.61 -16.21 -5.63
N GLY A 15 23.45 -15.35 -6.64
CA GLY A 15 23.76 -15.68 -8.04
C GLY A 15 22.73 -16.56 -8.75
N LYS A 16 21.57 -16.84 -8.15
CA LYS A 16 20.49 -17.61 -8.75
C LYS A 16 19.15 -16.88 -8.64
N VAL A 17 18.23 -17.18 -9.55
CA VAL A 17 16.85 -16.69 -9.44
C VAL A 17 16.22 -17.30 -8.19
N ASP A 18 15.60 -16.44 -7.39
CA ASP A 18 14.94 -16.77 -6.13
C ASP A 18 13.43 -16.85 -6.36
N PHE A 19 12.97 -18.02 -6.81
CA PHE A 19 11.56 -18.25 -7.17
C PHE A 19 10.61 -18.27 -5.97
N ASP A 20 11.14 -18.39 -4.75
CA ASP A 20 10.34 -18.35 -3.53
C ASP A 20 10.13 -16.91 -3.02
N TYR A 21 10.82 -15.93 -3.63
CA TYR A 21 10.73 -14.55 -3.20
C TYR A 21 9.39 -13.90 -3.57
N ILE A 22 8.71 -13.41 -2.54
CA ILE A 22 7.50 -12.58 -2.63
C ILE A 22 7.72 -11.33 -1.78
N GLY A 23 7.68 -10.15 -2.38
CA GLY A 23 7.94 -8.89 -1.67
C GLY A 23 8.30 -7.76 -2.61
N LEU A 24 8.92 -6.71 -2.08
CA LEU A 24 9.46 -5.61 -2.88
C LEU A 24 10.98 -5.74 -3.03
N ALA A 25 11.48 -5.70 -4.25
CA ALA A 25 12.91 -5.68 -4.55
C ALA A 25 13.29 -4.46 -5.39
N ALA A 26 14.50 -3.94 -5.16
CA ALA A 26 15.00 -2.75 -5.85
C ALA A 26 15.95 -3.07 -7.02
N ASN A 27 15.96 -2.14 -7.98
CA ASN A 27 17.04 -1.89 -8.92
C ASN A 27 17.27 -0.37 -9.06
N GLU A 28 18.04 0.06 -10.04
CA GLU A 28 18.33 1.48 -10.31
C GLU A 28 17.11 2.34 -10.66
N ASN A 29 15.99 1.71 -11.04
CA ASN A 29 14.75 2.38 -11.43
C ASN A 29 13.71 2.48 -10.29
N GLY A 30 14.01 1.92 -9.12
CA GLY A 30 13.15 1.97 -7.93
C GLY A 30 12.84 0.58 -7.36
N TRP A 31 11.74 0.50 -6.59
CA TRP A 31 11.26 -0.71 -5.95
C TRP A 31 10.08 -1.30 -6.71
N PHE A 32 10.08 -2.61 -6.89
CA PHE A 32 9.06 -3.32 -7.66
C PHE A 32 8.50 -4.51 -6.89
N LYS A 33 7.21 -4.78 -7.08
CA LYS A 33 6.58 -6.02 -6.61
C LYS A 33 7.18 -7.19 -7.34
N VAL A 34 7.59 -8.18 -6.56
CA VAL A 34 8.01 -9.50 -7.04
C VAL A 34 7.04 -10.54 -6.50
N THR A 35 6.59 -11.42 -7.39
CA THR A 35 5.73 -12.56 -7.08
C THR A 35 6.39 -13.80 -7.69
N ASN A 36 6.67 -14.81 -6.86
CA ASN A 36 7.37 -16.04 -7.27
C ASN A 36 8.68 -15.77 -8.03
N GLY A 37 9.49 -14.84 -7.50
CA GLY A 37 10.78 -14.46 -8.07
C GLY A 37 10.76 -13.60 -9.34
N LYS A 38 9.59 -13.31 -9.93
CA LYS A 38 9.45 -12.43 -11.12
C LYS A 38 8.77 -11.11 -10.75
N VAL A 39 9.21 -10.01 -11.37
CA VAL A 39 8.51 -8.72 -11.23
C VAL A 39 7.08 -8.83 -11.79
N ASP A 40 6.14 -8.35 -11.01
CA ASP A 40 4.70 -8.38 -11.27
C ASP A 40 4.23 -6.97 -11.61
N PHE A 41 4.24 -6.63 -12.90
CA PHE A 41 3.88 -5.29 -13.40
C PHE A 41 2.38 -5.00 -13.37
N ASP A 42 1.55 -6.03 -13.18
CA ASP A 42 0.09 -5.89 -13.10
C ASP A 42 -0.37 -5.67 -11.65
N TYR A 43 0.52 -5.84 -10.67
CA TYR A 43 0.17 -5.69 -9.26
C TYR A 43 -0.23 -4.26 -8.89
N MET A 44 -1.40 -4.14 -8.27
CA MET A 44 -1.91 -2.92 -7.64
C MET A 44 -2.31 -3.24 -6.19
N GLY A 45 -1.79 -2.51 -5.22
CA GLY A 45 -2.13 -2.75 -3.81
C GLY A 45 -1.04 -2.30 -2.85
N LEU A 46 -0.93 -2.97 -1.71
CA LEU A 46 0.14 -2.78 -0.74
C LEU A 46 1.05 -4.01 -0.68
N ALA A 47 2.35 -3.81 -0.81
CA ALA A 47 3.34 -4.87 -0.66
C ALA A 47 4.41 -4.49 0.35
N ALA A 48 5.04 -5.49 0.97
CA ALA A 48 6.02 -5.28 2.03
C ALA A 48 7.46 -5.56 1.61
N ASN A 49 8.37 -4.91 2.31
CA ASN A 49 9.76 -5.33 2.50
C ASN A 49 10.15 -5.15 3.98
N GLU A 50 11.44 -5.22 4.29
CA GLU A 50 11.98 -5.05 5.63
C GLU A 50 11.70 -3.66 6.26
N ASN A 51 11.35 -2.67 5.46
CA ASN A 51 11.11 -1.29 5.89
C ASN A 51 9.63 -0.97 6.11
N GLY A 52 8.72 -1.91 5.82
CA GLY A 52 7.29 -1.77 6.01
C GLY A 52 6.49 -2.06 4.73
N TRP A 53 5.25 -1.56 4.71
CA TRP A 53 4.31 -1.72 3.60
C TRP A 53 4.25 -0.46 2.75
N PHE A 54 4.19 -0.63 1.43
CA PHE A 54 4.20 0.48 0.47
C PHE A 54 3.11 0.33 -0.57
N LYS A 55 2.56 1.46 -1.03
CA LYS A 55 1.69 1.51 -2.20
C LYS A 55 2.47 1.08 -3.43
N VAL A 56 1.89 0.14 -4.17
CA VAL A 56 2.35 -0.29 -5.48
C VAL A 56 1.28 0.04 -6.50
N THR A 57 1.69 0.67 -7.59
CA THR A 57 0.88 1.02 -8.76
C THR A 57 1.59 0.49 -9.99
N ASN A 58 0.94 -0.40 -10.75
CA ASN A 58 1.51 -1.06 -11.93
C ASN A 58 2.88 -1.71 -11.63
N GLY A 59 2.93 -2.48 -10.54
CA GLY A 59 4.11 -3.21 -10.09
C GLY A 59 5.27 -2.38 -9.52
N LYS A 60 5.21 -1.05 -9.55
CA LYS A 60 6.24 -0.17 -8.99
C LYS A 60 5.74 0.53 -7.72
N VAL A 61 6.62 0.71 -6.73
CA VAL A 61 6.31 1.52 -5.54
C VAL A 61 6.02 2.96 -5.97
N ASP A 62 4.91 3.48 -5.46
CA ASP A 62 4.38 4.81 -5.74
C ASP A 62 4.59 5.70 -4.51
N PHE A 63 5.73 6.39 -4.48
CA PHE A 63 6.13 7.25 -3.36
C PHE A 63 5.36 8.57 -3.29
N ASP A 64 4.65 8.94 -4.35
CA ASP A 64 3.86 10.17 -4.41
C ASP A 64 2.42 9.94 -3.88
N TYR A 65 2.03 8.68 -3.70
CA TYR A 65 0.69 8.33 -3.24
C TYR A 65 0.45 8.67 -1.76
N THR A 66 -0.60 9.47 -1.51
CA THR A 66 -1.16 9.70 -0.17
C THR A 66 -2.67 9.49 -0.23
N GLY A 67 -3.20 8.57 0.57
CA GLY A 67 -4.60 8.17 0.53
C GLY A 67 -4.86 6.86 1.27
N LEU A 68 -5.91 6.13 0.87
CA LEU A 68 -6.19 4.78 1.37
C LEU A 68 -5.93 3.74 0.28
N ALA A 69 -5.13 2.73 0.61
CA ALA A 69 -4.88 1.60 -0.28
C ALA A 69 -5.16 0.28 0.43
N ALA A 70 -5.46 -0.76 -0.33
CA ALA A 70 -5.84 -2.06 0.20
C ALA A 70 -4.80 -3.16 -0.08
N ASN A 71 -4.83 -4.16 0.80
CA ASN A 71 -4.36 -5.52 0.53
C ASN A 71 -5.39 -6.51 1.10
N GLU A 72 -5.02 -7.79 1.16
CA GLU A 72 -5.87 -8.86 1.70
C GLU A 72 -6.27 -8.65 3.19
N ASN A 73 -5.55 -7.81 3.93
CA ASN A 73 -5.78 -7.56 5.35
C ASN A 73 -6.67 -6.32 5.61
N GLY A 74 -7.08 -5.59 4.56
CA GLY A 74 -7.96 -4.44 4.64
C GLY A 74 -7.39 -3.18 3.99
N TRP A 75 -7.98 -2.03 4.33
CA TRP A 75 -7.58 -0.72 3.85
C TRP A 75 -6.71 0.00 4.87
N PHE A 76 -5.65 0.65 4.40
CA PHE A 76 -4.68 1.33 5.25
C PHE A 76 -4.39 2.75 4.75
N LYS A 77 -4.13 3.65 5.69
CA LYS A 77 -3.58 4.97 5.40
C LYS A 77 -2.18 4.82 4.83
N VAL A 78 -1.96 5.45 3.69
CA VAL A 78 -0.64 5.61 3.08
C VAL A 78 -0.30 7.10 3.08
N THR A 79 0.92 7.42 3.51
CA THR A 79 1.50 8.76 3.49
C THR A 79 2.84 8.68 2.76
N ASN A 80 2.99 9.42 1.65
CA ASN A 80 4.18 9.41 0.80
C ASN A 80 4.62 7.99 0.40
N GLY A 81 3.65 7.20 -0.07
CA GLY A 81 3.83 5.84 -0.54
C GLY A 81 4.01 4.77 0.53
N LYS A 82 4.20 5.11 1.80
CA LYS A 82 4.35 4.15 2.91
C LYS A 82 3.10 4.07 3.77
N VAL A 83 2.74 2.88 4.23
CA VAL A 83 1.67 2.71 5.23
C VAL A 83 2.05 3.42 6.51
N ASP A 84 1.11 4.24 7.00
CA ASP A 84 1.25 5.10 8.16
C ASP A 84 0.44 4.51 9.32
N PHE A 85 1.08 3.63 10.11
CA PHE A 85 0.44 2.93 11.23
C PHE A 85 0.17 3.84 12.44
N ASP A 86 0.78 5.03 12.49
CA ASP A 86 0.56 6.00 13.57
C ASP A 86 -0.65 6.90 13.29
N TYR A 87 -1.16 6.91 12.05
CA TYR A 87 -2.28 7.75 11.67
C TYR A 87 -3.61 7.31 12.30
N THR A 88 -4.26 8.24 12.99
CA THR A 88 -5.65 8.11 13.44
C THR A 88 -6.42 9.37 13.06
N GLY A 89 -7.49 9.22 12.28
CA GLY A 89 -8.20 10.37 11.73
C GLY A 89 -9.22 9.96 10.68
N LEU A 90 -9.52 10.88 9.75
CA LEU A 90 -10.30 10.62 8.55
C LEU A 90 -9.37 10.71 7.34
N ALA A 91 -9.35 9.67 6.52
CA ALA A 91 -8.59 9.65 5.27
C ALA A 91 -9.48 9.35 4.08
N ALA A 92 -9.11 9.85 2.91
CA ALA A 92 -9.91 9.74 1.70
C ALA A 92 -9.30 8.78 0.67
N ASN A 93 -10.18 8.20 -0.14
CA ASN A 93 -9.88 7.68 -1.47
C ASN A 93 -11.01 8.08 -2.44
N GLU A 94 -11.04 7.51 -3.63
CA GLU A 94 -12.06 7.78 -4.65
C GLU A 94 -13.49 7.44 -4.21
N ASN A 95 -13.66 6.65 -3.14
CA ASN A 95 -14.96 6.23 -2.61
C ASN A 95 -15.47 7.10 -1.45
N GLY A 96 -14.69 8.09 -1.02
CA GLY A 96 -15.03 9.04 0.04
C GLY A 96 -14.06 9.01 1.22
N TRP A 97 -14.52 9.53 2.36
CA TRP A 97 -13.73 9.62 3.59
C TRP A 97 -14.08 8.50 4.55
N PHE A 98 -13.07 7.93 5.20
CA PHE A 98 -13.20 6.82 6.13
C PHE A 98 -12.47 7.08 7.43
N LYS A 99 -13.01 6.57 8.53
CA LYS A 99 -12.34 6.54 9.83
C LYS A 99 -11.16 5.56 9.74
N VAL A 100 -9.99 6.06 10.13
CA VAL A 100 -8.78 5.28 10.31
C VAL A 100 -8.40 5.28 11.79
N ALA A 101 -8.03 4.12 12.32
CA ALA A 101 -7.46 3.96 13.65
C ALA A 101 -6.17 3.13 13.51
N ASN A 102 -5.05 3.64 14.05
CA ASN A 102 -3.74 2.99 13.98
C ASN A 102 -3.37 2.55 12.55
N GLY A 103 -3.58 3.46 11.60
CA GLY A 103 -3.29 3.28 10.17
C GLY A 103 -4.25 2.38 9.40
N LYS A 104 -5.19 1.67 10.03
CA LYS A 104 -6.16 0.80 9.35
C LYS A 104 -7.56 1.42 9.36
N VAL A 105 -8.31 1.27 8.28
CA VAL A 105 -9.72 1.67 8.23
C VAL A 105 -10.51 0.86 9.27
N ASP A 106 -11.25 1.57 10.10
CA ASP A 106 -12.11 1.01 11.14
C ASP A 106 -13.56 1.02 10.63
N PHE A 107 -13.98 -0.10 10.04
CA PHE A 107 -15.34 -0.27 9.51
C PHE A 107 -16.40 -0.49 10.60
N ASP A 108 -15.99 -0.73 11.84
CA ASP A 108 -16.91 -0.89 12.97
C ASP A 108 -17.23 0.46 13.64
N TYR A 109 -16.46 1.51 13.32
CA TYR A 109 -16.65 2.84 13.89
C TYR A 109 -17.96 3.50 13.42
N THR A 110 -18.81 3.87 14.38
CA THR A 110 -19.96 4.75 14.18
C THR A 110 -19.92 5.85 15.23
N GLY A 111 -20.02 7.11 14.80
CA GLY A 111 -19.88 8.27 15.68
C GLY A 111 -19.52 9.54 14.91
N THR A 112 -18.80 10.45 15.55
CA THR A 112 -18.34 11.70 14.93
C THR A 112 -16.83 11.76 14.86
N ALA A 113 -16.27 12.12 13.71
CA ALA A 113 -14.83 12.32 13.54
C ALA A 113 -14.53 13.66 12.88
N ALA A 114 -13.38 14.25 13.22
CA ALA A 114 -12.95 15.53 12.68
C ALA A 114 -11.81 15.37 11.66
N ASN A 115 -11.78 16.26 10.68
CA ASN A 115 -10.62 16.55 9.84
C ASN A 115 -10.46 18.08 9.71
N GLU A 116 -9.52 18.51 8.86
CA GLU A 116 -9.25 19.93 8.61
C GLU A 116 -10.43 20.73 8.05
N TYR A 117 -11.47 20.06 7.54
CA TYR A 117 -12.66 20.69 6.97
C TYR A 117 -13.85 20.75 7.92
N GLY A 118 -13.82 20.05 9.06
CA GLY A 118 -14.90 20.06 10.04
C GLY A 118 -15.10 18.73 10.76
N VAL A 119 -16.28 18.60 11.40
CA VAL A 119 -16.72 17.41 12.12
C VAL A 119 -17.81 16.71 11.31
N TRP A 120 -17.68 15.40 11.14
CA TRP A 120 -18.50 14.59 10.26
C TRP A 120 -19.15 13.44 11.01
N ASN A 121 -20.37 13.09 10.62
CA ASN A 121 -20.99 11.84 11.03
C ASN A 121 -20.36 10.68 10.24
N VAL A 122 -20.01 9.62 10.95
CA VAL A 122 -19.42 8.40 10.39
C VAL A 122 -20.31 7.23 10.76
N VAL A 123 -20.64 6.40 9.78
CA VAL A 123 -21.44 5.19 9.96
C VAL A 123 -20.70 4.03 9.28
N ASN A 124 -20.47 2.95 10.02
CA ASN A 124 -19.71 1.78 9.55
C ASN A 124 -18.37 2.16 8.89
N GLY A 125 -17.64 3.04 9.56
CA GLY A 125 -16.34 3.55 9.13
C GLY A 125 -16.36 4.60 8.02
N LYS A 126 -17.49 4.89 7.37
CA LYS A 126 -17.57 5.84 6.25
C LYS A 126 -18.27 7.14 6.64
N VAL A 127 -17.73 8.28 6.22
CA VAL A 127 -18.40 9.58 6.36
C VAL A 127 -19.70 9.60 5.55
N VAL A 128 -20.76 10.10 6.18
CA VAL A 128 -22.07 10.29 5.56
C VAL A 128 -22.41 11.79 5.51
N PHE A 129 -23.08 12.21 4.42
CA PHE A 129 -23.53 13.58 4.18
C PHE A 129 -25.04 13.69 4.33
#